data_AF-A0A5M4AMM0-F1
#
_entry.id   AF-A0A5M4AMM0-F1
#
_cell.length_a   1.000
_cell.length_b   1.000
_cell.length_c   1.000
_cell.angle_alpha   90.00
_cell.angle_beta   90.00
_cell.angle_gamma   90.00
#
_symmetry.space_group_name_H-M   'P 1'
#
loop_
_entity.id
_entity.type
_entity.pdbx_description
1 polymer ?
#
loop_
_entity_poly.entity_id
_entity_poly.type
_entity_poly.pdbx_seq_one_letter_code
_entity_poly.pdbx_strand_id
1 'polypeptide(L)'
;MLQIDTRYDIPTIRKSIMKIAERLGTTEQAETNIRQIATVINQAKETLMEDGILNMPVLVHFFQKPMAKELGLQVAGVFGPAPPEARQIADMAKTHAVLIIDNAHNPVGKPLKEVLPDAQLVSLLNFPGTHQTKTLLDVIRYNVQQLTRASCIVTK
;
A
#
# COMPACT_ATOMS: atom_id res chain seq x y z
N MET A 1 29.28 -0.23 -1.26
CA MET A 1 27.90 -0.46 -1.72
C MET A 1 26.95 0.26 -0.76
N LEU A 2 26.00 1.07 -1.25
CA LEU A 2 24.98 1.70 -0.41
C LEU A 2 23.76 0.77 -0.34
N GLN A 3 23.45 0.26 0.85
CA GLN A 3 22.27 -0.59 1.06
C GLN A 3 21.04 0.27 1.41
N ILE A 4 20.01 0.16 0.56
CA ILE A 4 18.71 0.79 0.73
C ILE A 4 17.62 -0.26 0.93
N ASP A 5 16.52 0.17 1.52
CA ASP A 5 15.30 -0.62 1.69
C ASP A 5 14.15 0.10 0.97
N THR A 6 13.31 -0.67 0.28
CA THR A 6 12.30 -0.16 -0.66
C THR A 6 10.87 -0.36 -0.14
N ARG A 7 10.69 -0.66 1.15
CA ARG A 7 9.35 -0.75 1.77
C ARG A 7 8.71 0.63 1.93
N TYR A 8 7.39 0.65 1.81
CA TYR A 8 6.54 1.85 1.74
C TYR A 8 6.04 2.36 3.11
N ASP A 9 6.83 2.17 4.17
CA ASP A 9 6.58 2.79 5.48
C ASP A 9 7.49 4.02 5.69
N ILE A 10 6.99 5.04 6.38
CA ILE A 10 7.68 6.33 6.54
C ILE A 10 9.08 6.17 7.15
N PRO A 11 9.28 5.37 8.23
CA PRO A 11 10.61 5.17 8.81
C PRO A 11 11.60 4.59 7.80
N THR A 12 11.17 3.60 7.01
CA THR A 12 12.01 2.98 5.99
C THR A 12 12.34 3.94 4.85
N ILE A 13 11.32 4.63 4.32
CA ILE A 13 11.49 5.64 3.26
C ILE A 13 12.48 6.72 3.72
N ARG A 14 12.28 7.31 4.90
CA ARG A 14 13.17 8.33 5.47
C ARG A 14 14.60 7.79 5.57
N LYS A 15 14.80 6.61 6.15
CA LYS A 15 16.13 6.01 6.32
C LYS A 15 16.83 5.80 4.98
N SER A 16 16.15 5.29 3.97
CA SER A 16 16.74 5.04 2.64
C SER A 16 17.03 6.33 1.89
N ILE A 17 16.11 7.30 1.90
CA ILE A 17 16.29 8.59 1.22
C ILE A 17 17.44 9.37 1.88
N MET A 18 17.50 9.44 3.21
CA MET A 18 18.57 10.18 3.90
C MET A 18 19.95 9.57 3.64
N LYS A 19 20.07 8.24 3.66
CA LYS A 19 21.31 7.55 3.27
C LYS A 19 21.80 7.92 1.87
N ILE A 20 20.89 8.06 0.90
CA ILE A 20 21.24 8.49 -0.46
C ILE A 20 21.67 9.97 -0.42
N ALA A 21 20.89 10.81 0.26
CA ALA A 21 21.10 12.24 0.31
C ALA A 21 22.42 12.65 0.96
N GLU A 22 22.81 11.97 2.04
CA GLU A 22 24.12 12.16 2.71
C GLU A 22 25.28 11.90 1.76
N ARG A 23 25.17 10.88 0.89
CA ARG A 23 26.21 10.55 -0.09
C ARG A 23 26.28 11.53 -1.25
N LEU A 24 25.16 12.17 -1.57
CA LEU A 24 25.04 13.09 -2.70
C LEU A 24 25.10 14.56 -2.29
N GLY A 25 25.15 14.87 -0.99
CA GLY A 25 25.10 16.25 -0.49
C GLY A 25 23.74 16.92 -0.68
N THR A 26 22.63 16.17 -0.69
CA THR A 26 21.28 16.65 -1.01
C THR A 26 20.28 16.52 0.15
N THR A 27 20.78 16.53 1.40
CA THR A 27 19.98 16.30 2.62
C THR A 27 18.82 17.27 2.80
N GLU A 28 19.00 18.55 2.43
CA GLU A 28 17.93 19.55 2.52
C GLU A 28 16.75 19.23 1.60
N GLN A 29 17.03 18.88 0.33
CA GLN A 29 16.00 18.47 -0.62
C GLN A 29 15.34 17.16 -0.20
N ALA A 30 16.13 16.22 0.34
CA ALA A 30 15.61 14.96 0.86
C ALA A 30 14.61 15.15 2.00
N GLU A 31 14.91 16.02 2.97
CA GLU A 31 13.97 16.35 4.05
C GLU A 31 12.68 16.99 3.52
N THR A 32 12.79 17.87 2.51
CA THR A 32 11.61 18.43 1.84
C THR A 32 10.75 17.35 1.18
N ASN A 33 11.38 16.42 0.46
CA ASN A 33 10.68 15.31 -0.19
C ASN A 33 10.02 14.37 0.84
N ILE A 34 10.71 14.05 1.94
CA ILE A 34 10.17 13.20 3.01
C ILE A 34 8.96 13.87 3.67
N ARG A 35 9.01 15.19 3.92
CA ARG A 35 7.86 15.95 4.43
C ARG A 35 6.65 15.85 3.48
N GLN A 36 6.86 16.03 2.18
CA GLN A 36 5.78 15.90 1.19
C GLN A 36 5.17 14.50 1.17
N ILE A 37 5.99 13.46 1.24
CA ILE A 37 5.51 12.07 1.34
C ILE A 37 4.69 11.87 2.61
N ALA A 38 5.20 12.32 3.76
CA ALA A 38 4.50 12.21 5.04
C ALA A 38 3.15 12.96 5.03
N THR A 39 3.09 14.16 4.46
CA THR A 39 1.84 14.90 4.30
C THR A 39 0.79 14.11 3.50
N VAL A 40 1.18 13.53 2.36
CA VAL A 40 0.25 12.75 1.53
C VAL A 40 -0.26 11.50 2.27
N ILE A 41 0.62 10.80 3.00
CA ILE A 41 0.24 9.61 3.77
C ILE A 41 -0.68 10.00 4.93
N ASN A 42 -0.38 11.08 5.66
CA ASN A 42 -1.21 11.53 6.79
C ASN A 42 -2.61 11.97 6.35
N GLN A 43 -2.71 12.73 5.24
CA GLN A 43 -4.00 13.10 4.66
C GLN A 43 -4.82 11.86 4.27
N ALA A 44 -4.18 10.86 3.67
CA ALA A 44 -4.85 9.61 3.35
C ALA A 44 -5.34 8.86 4.59
N LYS A 45 -4.56 8.85 5.68
CA LYS A 45 -4.97 8.24 6.96
C LYS A 45 -6.22 8.91 7.53
N GLU A 46 -6.27 10.24 7.49
CA GLU A 46 -7.44 11.02 7.91
C GLU A 46 -8.66 10.63 7.08
N THR A 47 -8.56 10.61 5.75
CA THR A 47 -9.67 10.20 4.88
C THR A 47 -10.12 8.76 5.13
N LEU A 48 -9.19 7.81 5.25
CA LEU A 48 -9.53 6.41 5.52
C LEU A 48 -10.18 6.24 6.91
N MET A 49 -9.79 7.06 7.88
CA MET A 49 -10.41 7.09 9.21
C MET A 49 -11.84 7.64 9.14
N GLU A 50 -12.05 8.75 8.44
CA GLU A 50 -13.37 9.37 8.24
C GLU A 50 -14.34 8.45 7.49
N ASP A 51 -13.85 7.75 6.46
CA ASP A 51 -14.63 6.76 5.73
C ASP A 51 -15.01 5.56 6.62
N GLY A 52 -14.23 5.26 7.67
CA GLY A 52 -14.48 4.15 8.60
C GLY A 52 -13.82 2.81 8.23
N ILE A 53 -13.04 2.75 7.14
CA ILE A 53 -12.45 1.48 6.66
C ILE A 53 -11.34 0.95 7.58
N LEU A 54 -10.75 1.78 8.44
CA LEU A 54 -9.61 1.36 9.29
C LEU A 54 -9.95 0.19 10.24
N ASN A 55 -11.22 0.03 10.60
CA ASN A 55 -11.71 -1.05 11.48
C ASN A 55 -12.32 -2.23 10.70
N MET A 56 -12.15 -2.26 9.37
CA MET A 56 -12.67 -3.32 8.52
C MET A 56 -11.55 -4.25 8.06
N PRO A 57 -11.82 -5.57 7.93
CA PRO A 57 -10.82 -6.55 7.53
C PRO A 57 -10.34 -6.33 6.08
N VAL A 58 -9.03 -6.26 5.90
CA VAL A 58 -8.37 -6.10 4.59
C VAL A 58 -7.40 -7.26 4.31
N LEU A 59 -7.41 -7.78 3.09
CA LEU A 59 -6.36 -8.68 2.59
C LEU A 59 -5.33 -7.87 1.81
N VAL A 60 -4.04 -8.11 2.03
CA VAL A 60 -2.98 -7.35 1.37
C VAL A 60 -1.89 -8.24 0.78
N HIS A 61 -1.43 -7.89 -0.41
CA HIS A 61 -0.29 -8.52 -1.04
C HIS A 61 0.98 -8.25 -0.20
N PHE A 62 1.84 -9.26 -0.06
CA PHE A 62 3.06 -9.24 0.75
C PHE A 62 3.90 -7.94 0.61
N PHE A 63 4.21 -7.54 -0.62
CA PHE A 63 4.98 -6.31 -0.89
C PHE A 63 4.26 -5.00 -0.55
N GLN A 64 2.93 -4.98 -0.47
CA GLN A 64 2.13 -3.80 -0.14
C GLN A 64 1.81 -3.69 1.36
N LYS A 65 2.10 -4.74 2.14
CA LYS A 65 1.87 -4.79 3.58
C LYS A 65 2.46 -3.60 4.36
N PRO A 66 3.70 -3.11 4.09
CA PRO A 66 4.22 -1.95 4.80
C PRO A 66 3.36 -0.70 4.63
N MET A 67 2.90 -0.42 3.40
CA MET A 67 2.04 0.73 3.11
C MET A 67 0.68 0.59 3.82
N ALA A 68 0.06 -0.59 3.74
CA ALA A 68 -1.23 -0.83 4.40
C ALA A 68 -1.15 -0.63 5.92
N LYS A 69 -0.04 -1.07 6.54
CA LYS A 69 0.22 -0.84 7.97
C LYS A 69 0.49 0.63 8.30
N GLU A 70 1.27 1.33 7.49
CA GLU A 70 1.54 2.77 7.66
C GLU A 70 0.25 3.59 7.66
N LEU A 71 -0.69 3.21 6.77
CA LEU A 71 -2.03 3.80 6.64
C LEU A 71 -3.01 3.40 7.76
N GLY A 72 -2.63 2.45 8.63
CA GLY A 72 -3.46 2.02 9.76
C GLY A 72 -4.57 1.03 9.41
N LEU A 73 -4.53 0.38 8.23
CA LEU A 73 -5.54 -0.60 7.84
C LEU A 73 -5.46 -1.87 8.70
N GLN A 74 -6.62 -2.44 9.05
CA GLN A 74 -6.72 -3.72 9.73
C GLN A 74 -6.44 -4.89 8.76
N VAL A 75 -5.17 -5.25 8.63
CA VAL A 75 -4.72 -6.37 7.81
C VAL A 75 -5.15 -7.70 8.44
N ALA A 76 -6.20 -8.31 7.89
CA ALA A 76 -6.75 -9.60 8.33
C ALA A 76 -6.02 -10.80 7.71
N GLY A 77 -5.32 -10.60 6.59
CA GLY A 77 -4.56 -11.63 5.91
C GLY A 77 -3.54 -11.06 4.94
N VAL A 78 -2.48 -11.82 4.68
CA VAL A 78 -1.42 -11.46 3.73
C VAL A 78 -1.27 -12.58 2.72
N PHE A 79 -1.31 -12.24 1.43
CA PHE A 79 -1.13 -13.18 0.31
C PHE A 79 0.05 -12.78 -0.57
N GLY A 80 0.45 -13.65 -1.51
CA GLY A 80 1.63 -13.39 -2.35
C GLY A 80 2.95 -13.67 -1.61
N PRO A 81 4.10 -13.57 -2.31
CA PRO A 81 4.21 -13.18 -3.73
C PRO A 81 3.86 -14.32 -4.70
N ALA A 82 3.87 -15.57 -4.27
CA ALA A 82 3.34 -16.67 -5.06
C ALA A 82 1.80 -16.65 -5.07
N PRO A 83 1.15 -17.20 -6.11
CA PRO A 83 -0.29 -17.42 -6.09
C PRO A 83 -0.73 -18.16 -4.81
N PRO A 84 -1.83 -17.72 -4.15
CA PRO A 84 -2.28 -18.38 -2.94
C PRO A 84 -2.77 -19.79 -3.23
N GLU A 85 -2.41 -20.73 -2.36
CA GLU A 85 -2.89 -22.11 -2.44
C GLU A 85 -4.37 -22.21 -2.07
N ALA A 86 -5.05 -23.29 -2.49
CA ALA A 86 -6.48 -23.50 -2.22
C ALA A 86 -6.84 -23.38 -0.72
N ARG A 87 -5.98 -23.89 0.18
CA ARG A 87 -6.17 -23.75 1.62
C ARG A 87 -6.08 -22.30 2.09
N GLN A 88 -5.11 -21.54 1.58
CA GLN A 88 -4.95 -20.12 1.91
C GLN A 88 -6.15 -19.30 1.42
N ILE A 89 -6.66 -19.59 0.22
CA ILE A 89 -7.87 -18.97 -0.31
C ILE A 89 -9.06 -19.26 0.60
N ALA A 90 -9.26 -20.52 1.00
CA ALA A 90 -10.34 -20.92 1.89
C ALA A 90 -10.26 -20.26 3.29
N ASP A 91 -9.06 -20.08 3.83
CA ASP A 91 -8.87 -19.41 5.11
C ASP A 91 -9.08 -17.88 5.00
N MET A 92 -8.65 -17.28 3.89
CA MET A 92 -8.90 -15.85 3.60
C MET A 92 -10.37 -15.54 3.34
N ALA A 93 -11.14 -16.46 2.76
CA ALA A 93 -12.58 -16.27 2.58
C ALA A 93 -13.33 -16.09 3.92
N LYS A 94 -12.84 -16.71 4.99
CA LYS A 94 -13.42 -16.63 6.35
C LYS A 94 -13.15 -15.29 7.04
N THR A 95 -12.24 -14.46 6.52
CA THR A 95 -11.96 -13.16 7.12
C THR A 95 -13.05 -12.13 6.80
N HIS A 96 -13.95 -12.43 5.85
CA HIS A 96 -14.96 -11.51 5.34
C HIS A 96 -14.36 -10.15 4.97
N ALA A 97 -13.18 -10.18 4.35
CA ALA A 97 -12.47 -8.95 4.02
C ALA A 97 -13.27 -8.12 3.02
N VAL A 98 -13.32 -6.82 3.24
CA VAL A 98 -14.07 -5.86 2.40
C VAL A 98 -13.19 -5.24 1.31
N LEU A 99 -11.88 -5.36 1.45
CA LEU A 99 -10.89 -4.83 0.53
C LEU A 99 -9.76 -5.85 0.33
N ILE A 100 -9.37 -6.03 -0.93
CA ILE A 100 -8.21 -6.81 -1.36
C ILE A 100 -7.25 -5.85 -2.03
N ILE A 101 -6.06 -5.71 -1.46
CA ILE A 101 -4.98 -4.86 -1.96
C ILE A 101 -3.95 -5.75 -2.65
N ASP A 102 -3.96 -5.77 -3.97
CA ASP A 102 -3.02 -6.52 -4.79
C ASP A 102 -1.83 -5.66 -5.24
N ASN A 103 -0.83 -6.31 -5.84
CA ASN A 103 0.33 -5.65 -6.43
C ASN A 103 0.19 -5.63 -7.96
N ALA A 104 0.08 -4.45 -8.56
CA ALA A 104 -0.06 -4.30 -10.01
C ALA A 104 1.10 -4.93 -10.81
N HIS A 105 2.27 -5.08 -10.20
CA HIS A 105 3.46 -5.66 -10.85
C HIS A 105 3.60 -7.17 -10.60
N ASN A 106 2.78 -7.72 -9.71
CA ASN A 106 2.71 -9.15 -9.43
C ASN A 106 1.28 -9.52 -9.00
N PRO A 107 0.30 -9.43 -9.91
CA PRO A 107 -1.11 -9.60 -9.55
C PRO A 107 -1.41 -11.08 -9.28
N VAL A 108 -1.78 -11.39 -8.04
CA VAL A 108 -2.11 -12.76 -7.62
C VAL A 108 -3.36 -12.83 -6.73
N GLY A 109 -4.08 -11.71 -6.56
CA GLY A 109 -5.26 -11.59 -5.72
C GLY A 109 -6.58 -11.99 -6.39
N LYS A 110 -6.59 -12.25 -7.71
CA LYS A 110 -7.83 -12.59 -8.44
C LYS A 110 -8.62 -13.76 -7.83
N PRO A 111 -8.01 -14.89 -7.44
CA PRO A 111 -8.74 -15.99 -6.80
C PRO A 111 -9.42 -15.59 -5.49
N LEU A 112 -8.87 -14.62 -4.76
CA LEU A 112 -9.48 -14.11 -3.52
C LEU A 112 -10.74 -13.30 -3.83
N LYS A 113 -10.77 -12.55 -4.94
CA LYS A 113 -11.97 -11.82 -5.40
C LYS A 113 -13.09 -12.77 -5.82
N GLU A 114 -12.78 -13.98 -6.30
CA GLU A 114 -13.79 -14.99 -6.65
C GLU A 114 -14.50 -15.55 -5.40
N VAL A 115 -13.78 -15.73 -4.30
CA VAL A 115 -14.35 -16.21 -3.01
C VAL A 115 -14.87 -15.10 -2.11
N LEU A 116 -14.51 -13.83 -2.37
CA LEU A 116 -15.00 -12.63 -1.72
C LEU A 116 -15.57 -11.66 -2.77
N PRO A 117 -16.73 -12.00 -3.39
CA PRO A 117 -17.27 -11.26 -4.53
C PRO A 117 -17.63 -9.82 -4.19
N ASP A 118 -17.94 -9.50 -2.92
CA ASP A 118 -18.29 -8.15 -2.48
C ASP A 118 -17.07 -7.28 -2.15
N ALA A 119 -15.90 -7.89 -1.92
CA ALA A 119 -14.69 -7.16 -1.57
C ALA A 119 -14.19 -6.30 -2.73
N GLN A 120 -13.87 -5.03 -2.51
CA GLN A 120 -13.22 -4.23 -3.55
C GLN A 120 -11.81 -4.77 -3.82
N LEU A 121 -11.42 -4.89 -5.10
CA LEU A 121 -10.07 -5.28 -5.49
C LEU A 121 -9.34 -4.06 -6.05
N VAL A 122 -8.27 -3.64 -5.40
CA VAL A 122 -7.40 -2.56 -5.85
C VAL A 122 -5.99 -3.08 -6.09
N SER A 123 -5.30 -2.53 -7.08
CA SER A 123 -3.90 -2.89 -7.37
C SER A 123 -3.01 -1.68 -7.18
N LEU A 124 -2.04 -1.80 -6.26
CA LEU A 124 -1.07 -0.75 -5.97
C LEU A 124 0.19 -0.90 -6.80
N LEU A 125 0.81 0.23 -7.12
CA LEU A 125 2.05 0.30 -7.89
C LEU A 125 3.27 0.16 -6.96
N ASN A 126 4.32 -0.46 -7.50
CA ASN A 126 5.68 -0.28 -7.00
C ASN A 126 6.38 0.83 -7.80
N PHE A 127 7.55 1.26 -7.34
CA PHE A 127 8.43 2.13 -8.10
C PHE A 127 9.51 1.27 -8.79
N PRO A 128 9.85 1.51 -10.06
CA PRO A 128 9.24 2.48 -10.98
C PRO A 128 7.78 2.12 -11.29
N GLY A 129 6.90 3.12 -11.31
CA GLY A 129 5.47 2.91 -11.48
C GLY A 129 5.01 3.04 -12.93
N THR A 130 3.72 2.87 -13.13
CA THR A 130 3.01 3.06 -14.40
C THR A 130 2.13 4.32 -14.31
N HIS A 131 1.18 4.50 -15.23
CA HIS A 131 0.22 5.62 -15.19
C HIS A 131 0.86 7.01 -15.07
N GLN A 132 1.97 7.22 -15.79
CA GLN A 132 2.73 8.48 -15.81
C GLN A 132 3.34 8.89 -14.46
N THR A 133 3.42 7.98 -13.48
CA THR A 133 4.16 8.21 -12.23
C THR A 133 5.66 8.28 -12.53
N LYS A 134 6.31 9.41 -12.19
CA LYS A 134 7.74 9.64 -12.48
C LYS A 134 8.60 9.61 -11.22
N THR A 135 7.98 9.82 -10.07
CA THR A 135 8.66 9.88 -8.76
C THR A 135 8.03 8.90 -7.78
N LEU A 136 8.75 8.61 -6.69
CA LEU A 136 8.18 7.85 -5.57
C LEU A 136 6.94 8.55 -5.00
N LEU A 137 6.94 9.88 -4.95
CA LEU A 137 5.79 10.66 -4.49
C LEU A 137 4.57 10.48 -5.41
N ASP A 138 4.77 10.40 -6.73
CA ASP A 138 3.67 10.14 -7.67
C ASP A 138 3.08 8.75 -7.45
N VAL A 139 3.92 7.72 -7.23
CA VAL A 139 3.48 6.36 -6.91
C VAL A 139 2.67 6.34 -5.61
N ILE A 140 3.16 7.02 -4.56
CA ILE A 140 2.47 7.08 -3.27
C ILE A 140 1.13 7.80 -3.42
N ARG A 141 1.07 8.94 -4.12
CA ARG A 141 -0.17 9.67 -4.42
C ARG A 141 -1.18 8.81 -5.15
N TYR A 142 -0.74 8.11 -6.20
CA TYR A 142 -1.59 7.19 -6.95
C TYR A 142 -2.15 6.11 -6.04
N ASN A 143 -1.29 5.45 -5.26
CA ASN A 143 -1.70 4.36 -4.38
C ASN A 143 -2.69 4.80 -3.31
N VAL A 144 -2.45 5.94 -2.63
CA VAL A 144 -3.40 6.44 -1.64
C VAL A 144 -4.73 6.87 -2.28
N GLN A 145 -4.72 7.42 -3.50
CA GLN A 145 -5.93 7.75 -4.23
C GLN A 145 -6.76 6.51 -4.57
N GLN A 146 -6.13 5.39 -4.95
CA GLN A 146 -6.84 4.13 -5.17
C GLN A 146 -7.51 3.64 -3.88
N LEU A 147 -6.79 3.73 -2.75
CA LEU A 147 -7.30 3.28 -1.46
C LEU A 147 -8.44 4.13 -0.93
N THR A 148 -8.32 5.47 -0.97
CA THR A 148 -9.39 6.36 -0.50
C THR A 148 -10.63 6.27 -1.40
N ARG A 149 -10.46 6.11 -2.71
CA ARG A 149 -11.60 5.86 -3.61
C ARG A 149 -12.31 4.55 -3.30
N ALA A 150 -11.55 3.46 -3.06
CA ALA A 150 -12.14 2.17 -2.72
C ALA A 150 -12.81 2.19 -1.34
N SER A 151 -12.18 2.87 -0.38
CA SER A 151 -12.72 3.08 0.97
C SER A 151 -14.10 3.74 0.93
N CYS A 152 -14.24 4.85 0.21
CA CYS A 152 -15.52 5.53 0.00
C CYS A 152 -16.62 4.65 -0.65
N ILE A 153 -16.24 3.64 -1.44
CA ILE A 153 -17.19 2.68 -2.05
C ILE A 153 -17.59 1.60 -1.04
N VAL A 154 -16.64 1.11 -0.24
CA VAL A 154 -16.85 0.04 0.74
C VAL A 154 -17.74 0.48 1.90
N THR A 155 -17.66 1.75 2.29
CA THR A 155 -18.30 2.25 3.53
C THR A 155 -19.61 3.01 3.30
N LYS A 156 -20.09 3.07 2.06
CA LYS A 156 -21.43 3.57 1.68
C LYS A 156 -22.44 2.45 1.60
#